data_AF-A0AAW1CFX0-F1
#
_entry.id   AF-A0AAW1CFX0-F1
#
_cell.length_a   1.000
_cell.length_b   1.000
_cell.length_c   1.000
_cell.angle_alpha   90.00
_cell.angle_beta   90.00
_cell.angle_gamma   90.00
#
_symmetry.space_group_name_H-M   'P 1'
#
loop_
_entity.id
_entity.type
_entity.pdbx_description
1 polymer ?
#
loop_
_entity_poly.entity_id
_entity_poly.type
_entity_poly.pdbx_seq_one_letter_code
_entity_poly.pdbx_strand_id
1 'polypeptide(L)'
;MYDYGESLISCGYVVGLDYSNPYIRPYMEMQKWKTHDMIRARLADGRPLYYGARALVEGGLSSLPTLHFPGGVLVGDTAGFLNLTKIKGSHAAMKSGTLAA
;
A
#
# COMPACT_ATOMS: atom_id res chain seq x y z
N MET A 1 5.01 -9.94 1.94
CA MET A 1 4.34 -11.19 1.53
C MET A 1 3.64 -11.73 2.76
N TYR A 2 2.38 -12.11 2.62
CA TYR A 2 1.53 -12.59 3.72
C TYR A 2 0.92 -13.94 3.34
N ASP A 3 0.99 -14.89 4.25
CA ASP A 3 0.36 -16.21 4.13
C ASP A 3 -1.07 -16.15 4.69
N TYR A 4 -2.03 -16.67 3.94
CA TYR A 4 -3.46 -16.66 4.30
C TYR A 4 -4.02 -18.06 4.56
N GLY A 5 -3.17 -19.10 4.59
CA GLY A 5 -3.62 -20.49 4.66
C GLY A 5 -4.19 -21.00 3.33
N GLU A 6 -4.55 -22.29 3.28
CA GLU A 6 -5.12 -22.94 2.08
C GLU A 6 -4.25 -22.76 0.81
N SER A 7 -2.93 -22.69 0.99
CA SER A 7 -1.97 -22.40 -0.09
C SER A 7 -2.20 -21.04 -0.79
N LEU A 8 -2.81 -20.07 -0.09
CA LEU A 8 -3.01 -18.71 -0.55
C LEU A 8 -1.91 -17.78 -0.03
N ILE A 9 -1.29 -17.05 -0.96
CA ILE A 9 -0.28 -16.05 -0.66
C ILE A 9 -0.73 -14.71 -1.24
N SER A 10 -0.74 -13.67 -0.40
CA SER A 10 -0.86 -12.29 -0.84
C SER A 10 0.53 -11.65 -0.91
N CYS A 11 0.87 -11.12 -2.08
CA CYS A 11 2.13 -10.42 -2.29
C CYS A 11 1.90 -9.16 -3.13
N GLY A 12 2.79 -8.20 -2.95
CA GLY A 12 2.75 -6.92 -3.64
C GLY A 12 4.11 -6.25 -3.56
N TYR A 13 4.29 -5.23 -4.38
CA TYR A 13 5.50 -4.45 -4.48
C TYR A 13 5.12 -2.97 -4.46
N VAL A 14 5.90 -2.15 -3.76
CA VAL A 14 5.69 -0.71 -3.65
C VAL A 14 6.85 0.01 -4.29
N VAL A 15 6.55 1.03 -5.08
CA VAL A 15 7.52 1.95 -5.67
C VAL A 15 7.06 3.35 -5.27
N GLY A 16 7.92 4.11 -4.59
CA GLY A 16 7.67 5.52 -4.29
C GLY A 16 7.51 6.32 -5.59
N LEU A 17 6.58 7.26 -5.63
CA LEU A 17 6.29 8.03 -6.85
C LEU A 17 7.29 9.17 -7.09
N ASP A 18 8.30 9.27 -6.24
CA ASP A 18 9.45 10.18 -6.30
C ASP A 18 10.63 9.61 -7.14
N TYR A 19 10.41 8.53 -7.91
CA TYR A 19 11.43 7.97 -8.79
C TYR A 19 11.89 8.99 -9.85
N SER A 20 13.20 9.03 -10.12
CA SER A 20 13.77 9.92 -11.14
C SER A 20 13.79 9.33 -12.56
N ASN A 21 13.76 7.99 -12.68
CA ASN A 21 13.86 7.31 -13.96
C ASN A 21 12.47 7.17 -14.64
N PRO A 22 12.22 7.84 -15.78
CA PRO A 22 10.91 7.80 -16.44
C PRO A 22 10.59 6.45 -17.11
N TYR A 23 11.59 5.56 -17.24
CA TYR A 23 11.42 4.23 -17.83
C TYR A 23 11.00 3.17 -16.79
N ILE A 24 10.90 3.52 -15.51
CA ILE A 24 10.46 2.57 -14.49
C ILE A 24 9.00 2.18 -14.74
N ARG A 25 8.73 0.89 -14.58
CA ARG A 25 7.39 0.33 -14.72
C ARG A 25 7.10 -0.46 -13.45
N PRO A 26 6.34 0.08 -12.47
CA PRO A 26 6.12 -0.56 -11.18
C PRO A 26 5.63 -2.01 -11.28
N TYR A 27 4.76 -2.29 -12.26
CA TYR A 27 4.34 -3.66 -12.57
C TYR A 27 5.51 -4.58 -12.94
N MET A 28 6.43 -4.13 -13.80
CA MET A 28 7.59 -4.93 -14.20
C MET A 28 8.60 -5.09 -13.08
N GLU A 29 8.77 -4.09 -12.21
CA GLU A 29 9.60 -4.22 -11.01
C GLU A 29 9.04 -5.31 -10.07
N MET A 30 7.72 -5.38 -9.91
CA MET A 30 7.08 -6.50 -9.21
C MET A 30 7.34 -7.85 -9.91
N GLN A 31 7.22 -7.91 -11.24
CA GLN A 31 7.51 -9.16 -11.99
C GLN A 31 8.96 -9.60 -11.80
N LYS A 32 9.91 -8.66 -11.86
CA LYS A 32 11.33 -8.90 -11.60
C LYS A 32 11.58 -9.33 -10.16
N TRP A 33 10.94 -8.69 -9.18
CA TRP A 33 11.06 -9.09 -7.77
C TRP A 33 10.62 -10.54 -7.53
N LYS A 34 9.56 -11.01 -8.21
CA LYS A 34 9.11 -12.41 -8.11
C LYS A 34 10.14 -13.43 -8.59
N THR A 35 11.10 -13.05 -9.43
CA THR A 35 12.12 -13.98 -9.94
C THR A 35 13.31 -14.16 -9.00
N HIS A 36 13.43 -13.32 -7.96
CA HIS A 36 14.47 -13.39 -6.94
C HIS A 36 14.45 -14.74 -6.22
N ASP A 37 15.60 -15.35 -5.96
CA ASP A 37 15.72 -16.73 -5.48
C ASP A 37 14.93 -17.00 -4.19
N MET A 38 14.96 -16.05 -3.25
CA MET A 38 14.19 -16.12 -1.99
C MET A 38 12.66 -16.06 -2.17
N ILE A 39 12.17 -15.58 -3.32
CA ILE A 39 10.74 -15.37 -3.60
C ILE A 39 10.22 -16.43 -4.56
N ARG A 40 10.99 -16.73 -5.63
CA ARG A 40 10.61 -17.66 -6.69
C ARG A 40 10.18 -19.01 -6.14
N ALA A 41 10.95 -19.58 -5.20
CA ALA A 41 10.65 -20.87 -4.60
C ALA A 41 9.29 -20.88 -3.88
N ARG A 42 8.86 -19.75 -3.29
CA ARG A 42 7.57 -19.63 -2.59
C ARG A 42 6.37 -19.50 -3.54
N LEU A 43 6.62 -19.14 -4.79
CA LEU A 43 5.59 -18.95 -5.82
C LEU A 43 5.61 -20.08 -6.86
N ALA A 44 6.50 -21.07 -6.71
CA ALA A 44 6.60 -22.22 -7.60
C ALA A 44 5.27 -22.95 -7.66
N ASP A 45 4.87 -23.35 -8.88
CA ASP A 45 3.59 -24.03 -9.19
C ASP A 45 2.31 -23.25 -8.82
N GLY A 46 2.46 -22.03 -8.27
CA GLY A 46 1.38 -21.13 -7.96
C GLY A 46 0.81 -20.48 -9.22
N ARG A 47 -0.47 -20.11 -9.16
CA ARG A 47 -1.15 -19.32 -10.20
C ARG A 47 -1.69 -18.01 -9.64
N PRO A 48 -1.66 -16.91 -10.41
CA PRO A 48 -2.30 -15.67 -9.97
C PRO A 48 -3.82 -15.86 -9.93
N LEU A 49 -4.44 -15.52 -8.81
CA LEU A 49 -5.91 -15.50 -8.67
C LEU A 49 -6.48 -14.11 -8.95
N TYR A 50 -5.80 -13.08 -8.44
CA TYR A 50 -6.20 -11.69 -8.57
C TYR A 50 -4.98 -10.79 -8.77
N TYR A 51 -5.20 -9.67 -9.46
CA TYR A 51 -4.23 -8.59 -9.58
C TYR A 51 -4.93 -7.27 -9.37
N GLY A 52 -4.27 -6.36 -8.67
CA GLY A 52 -4.72 -4.99 -8.45
C GLY A 52 -3.55 -4.08 -8.15
N ALA A 53 -3.77 -2.79 -8.35
CA ALA A 53 -2.80 -1.74 -8.03
C ALA A 53 -3.55 -0.56 -7.41
N ARG A 54 -2.91 0.12 -6.46
CA ARG A 54 -3.44 1.31 -5.79
C ARG A 54 -2.27 2.19 -5.35
N ALA A 55 -2.46 3.51 -5.40
CA ALA A 55 -1.57 4.44 -4.73
C ALA A 55 -1.79 4.40 -3.20
N LEU A 56 -0.73 4.69 -2.45
CA LEU A 56 -0.77 4.84 -0.99
C LEU A 56 -0.18 6.20 -0.60
N VAL A 57 -0.58 6.71 0.56
CA VAL A 57 -0.05 7.97 1.09
C VAL A 57 1.30 7.73 1.73
N GLU A 58 2.33 8.48 1.32
CA GLU A 58 3.68 8.35 1.87
C GLU A 58 4.25 9.65 2.48
N GLY A 59 3.52 10.76 2.41
CA GLY A 59 4.00 12.07 2.90
C GLY A 59 4.10 12.20 4.43
N GLY A 60 3.42 11.32 5.18
CA GLY A 60 3.45 11.30 6.64
C GLY A 60 2.87 12.56 7.30
N LEU A 61 3.30 12.83 8.53
CA LEU A 61 2.73 13.91 9.35
C LEU A 61 2.91 15.29 8.70
N SER A 62 4.05 15.52 8.03
CA SER A 62 4.37 16.79 7.38
C SER A 62 3.45 17.13 6.20
N SER A 63 2.72 16.15 5.68
CA SER A 63 1.80 16.32 4.56
C SER A 63 0.33 16.36 4.96
N LEU A 64 0.01 16.36 6.27
CA LEU A 64 -1.38 16.46 6.71
C LEU A 64 -1.97 17.85 6.39
N PRO A 65 -3.13 17.91 5.73
CA PRO A 65 -3.82 19.17 5.47
C PRO A 65 -4.61 19.62 6.69
N THR A 66 -5.25 20.79 6.59
CA THR A 66 -6.37 21.13 7.47
C THR A 66 -7.47 20.09 7.33
N LEU A 67 -7.89 19.49 8.44
CA LEU A 67 -8.73 18.28 8.46
C LEU A 67 -10.24 18.57 8.45
N HIS A 68 -10.66 19.82 8.53
CA HIS A 68 -12.06 20.20 8.60
C HIS A 68 -12.36 21.44 7.76
N PHE A 69 -13.61 21.57 7.35
CA PHE A 69 -14.15 22.72 6.63
C PHE A 69 -15.63 22.90 6.99
N PRO A 70 -16.26 24.05 6.70
CA PRO A 70 -17.68 24.25 7.00
C PRO A 70 -18.55 23.16 6.38
N GLY A 71 -19.17 22.32 7.23
CA GLY A 71 -20.02 21.21 6.80
C GLY A 71 -19.32 19.87 6.56
N GLY A 72 -18.02 19.72 6.84
CA GLY A 72 -17.35 18.43 6.64
C GLY A 72 -15.96 18.29 7.25
N VAL A 73 -15.46 17.05 7.21
CA VAL A 73 -14.15 16.65 7.73
C VAL A 73 -13.47 15.64 6.81
N LEU A 74 -12.14 15.60 6.84
CA LEU A 74 -11.31 14.63 6.14
C LEU A 74 -10.86 13.54 7.13
N VAL A 75 -11.01 12.29 6.73
CA VAL A 75 -10.63 11.11 7.54
C VAL A 75 -9.86 10.09 6.69
N GLY A 76 -9.20 9.15 7.35
CA GLY A 76 -8.50 8.04 6.70
C GLY A 76 -7.39 8.45 5.73
N ASP A 77 -7.28 7.70 4.64
CA ASP A 77 -6.26 7.93 3.62
C ASP A 77 -6.49 9.25 2.85
N THR A 78 -7.72 9.76 2.80
CA THR A 78 -8.01 11.09 2.25
C THR A 78 -7.35 12.20 3.07
N ALA A 79 -7.30 12.04 4.40
CA ALA A 79 -6.56 12.94 5.29
C ALA A 79 -5.05 12.67 5.29
N GLY A 80 -4.63 11.44 4.99
CA GLY A 80 -3.22 11.05 4.91
C GLY A 80 -2.66 10.37 6.17
N PHE A 81 -3.51 9.68 6.94
CA PHE A 81 -3.10 9.05 8.21
C PHE A 81 -2.32 7.72 8.08
N LEU A 82 -1.74 7.42 6.91
CA LEU A 82 -0.97 6.20 6.72
C LEU A 82 0.39 6.27 7.44
N ASN A 83 0.69 5.26 8.26
CA ASN A 83 2.03 5.08 8.82
C ASN A 83 2.89 4.28 7.83
N LEU A 84 3.76 4.99 7.10
CA LEU A 84 4.59 4.41 6.03
C LEU A 84 5.59 3.39 6.56
N THR A 85 6.30 3.70 7.64
CA THR A 85 7.38 2.84 8.17
C THR A 85 6.87 1.48 8.62
N LYS A 86 5.61 1.41 9.07
CA LYS A 86 4.96 0.16 9.43
C LYS A 86 4.11 -0.43 8.31
N ILE A 87 3.85 0.31 7.23
CA ILE A 87 2.89 0.00 6.17
C ILE A 87 1.51 -0.29 6.80
N LYS A 88 1.03 0.64 7.62
CA LYS A 88 -0.27 0.50 8.33
C LYS A 88 -1.07 1.80 8.23
N GLY A 89 -2.18 1.76 7.51
CA GLY A 89 -3.15 2.87 7.45
C GLY A 89 -4.51 2.53 8.06
N SER A 90 -4.96 1.28 7.96
CA SER A 90 -6.35 0.88 8.27
C SER A 90 -6.79 1.24 9.70
N HIS A 91 -5.95 0.95 10.70
CA HIS A 91 -6.23 1.27 12.10
C HIS A 91 -6.38 2.79 12.36
N ALA A 92 -5.49 3.60 11.78
CA ALA A 92 -5.56 5.05 11.89
C ALA A 92 -6.76 5.60 11.13
N ALA A 93 -7.08 5.03 9.97
CA ALA A 93 -8.27 5.40 9.21
C ALA A 93 -9.56 5.13 9.99
N MET A 94 -9.72 3.93 10.56
CA MET A 94 -10.85 3.59 11.43
C MET A 94 -10.93 4.54 12.63
N LYS A 95 -9.79 4.81 13.29
CA LYS A 95 -9.76 5.70 14.46
C LYS A 95 -10.16 7.13 14.10
N SER A 96 -9.68 7.66 12.99
CA SER A 96 -10.05 9.00 12.51
C SER A 96 -11.54 9.11 12.20
N GLY A 97 -12.14 8.07 11.59
CA GLY A 97 -13.60 8.03 11.37
C GLY A 97 -14.39 7.95 12.67
N THR A 98 -13.90 7.19 13.66
CA THR A 98 -14.53 7.09 14.98
C THR A 98 -14.47 8.41 15.75
N LEU A 99 -13.39 9.19 15.60
CA LEU A 99 -13.26 10.50 16.25
C LEU A 99 -14.06 11.60 15.55
N ALA A 100 -14.39 11.41 14.27
CA ALA A 100 -15.16 12.35 13.47
C ALA A 100 -16.68 12.20 13.63
N ALA A 101 -17.15 11.02 14.05
CA ALA A 101 -18.55 10.69 14.29
C ALA A 101 -19.00 11.12 15.70
#